data_AF-A0A199ULD0-F1
#
_entry.id   AF-A0A199ULD0-F1
#
_cell.length_a   1.000
_cell.length_b   1.000
_cell.length_c   1.000
_cell.angle_alpha   90.00
_cell.angle_beta   90.00
_cell.angle_gamma   90.00
#
_symmetry.space_group_name_H-M   'P 1'
#
loop_
_entity.id
_entity.type
_entity.pdbx_description
1 polymer ?
#
loop_
_entity_poly.entity_id
_entity_poly.type
_entity_poly.pdbx_seq_one_letter_code
_entity_poly.pdbx_strand_id
1 'polypeptide(L)'
;MIITPSTSSQQAPQDPLLVDRIVADAAVRSYRTKHRKTAVTFGFSLPPTLSGVSAEAARYRAGSLRRYGATIGEFSVPPGIVAHPHVKRLLVVSQNLGNLSSLYSSHANVAGFEIVSPVLGLLFYNAAVAPRNSSAKIIRILVAENPVRVNFSANTMARRSFCAGFELDGNVRITDRTASGVCEARVQGHFAVVVIGGGGGGGGTGEREEKAESDGGDGAEGVRG
;
A
#
# COMPACT_ATOMS: atom_id res chain seq x y z
N MET A 1 -24.23 -42.42 25.10
CA MET A 1 -22.95 -41.74 24.77
C MET A 1 -23.32 -40.46 24.04
N ILE A 2 -23.25 -39.30 24.71
CA ILE A 2 -23.68 -38.01 24.15
C ILE A 2 -22.48 -37.43 23.40
N ILE A 3 -22.57 -37.36 22.08
CA ILE A 3 -21.54 -36.75 21.23
C ILE A 3 -21.76 -35.24 21.29
N THR A 4 -20.93 -34.55 22.06
CA THR A 4 -20.83 -33.08 21.98
C THR A 4 -20.09 -32.70 20.70
N PRO A 5 -20.59 -31.76 19.89
CA PRO A 5 -19.85 -31.27 18.74
C PRO A 5 -18.67 -30.42 19.23
N SER A 6 -17.47 -30.80 18.82
CA SER A 6 -16.25 -30.03 19.02
C SER A 6 -16.35 -28.69 18.28
N THR A 7 -16.23 -27.60 19.02
CA THR A 7 -16.12 -26.24 18.52
C THR A 7 -14.87 -26.14 17.66
N SER A 8 -15.03 -26.04 16.34
CA SER A 8 -13.94 -25.71 15.43
C SER A 8 -13.48 -24.29 15.72
N SER A 9 -12.27 -24.14 16.26
CA SER A 9 -11.59 -22.86 16.35
C SER A 9 -11.40 -22.32 14.93
N GLN A 10 -12.08 -21.23 14.59
CA GLN A 10 -11.86 -20.54 13.32
C GLN A 10 -10.45 -19.92 13.35
N GLN A 11 -9.48 -20.62 12.77
CA GLN A 11 -8.11 -20.12 12.62
C GLN A 11 -8.12 -18.86 11.74
N ALA A 12 -7.45 -17.79 12.17
CA ALA A 12 -7.24 -16.62 11.33
C ALA A 12 -6.50 -17.01 10.03
N PRO A 13 -6.83 -16.42 8.88
CA PRO A 13 -6.10 -16.68 7.63
C PRO A 13 -4.60 -16.44 7.83
N GLN A 14 -3.78 -17.40 7.42
CA GLN A 14 -2.31 -17.32 7.50
C GLN A 14 -1.70 -16.76 6.21
N ASP A 15 -2.53 -16.53 5.19
CA ASP A 15 -2.13 -16.09 3.85
C ASP A 15 -2.80 -14.73 3.52
N PRO A 16 -2.02 -13.66 3.28
CA PRO A 16 -2.56 -12.38 2.85
C PRO A 16 -3.46 -12.45 1.61
N LEU A 17 -3.15 -13.34 0.66
CA LEU A 17 -3.95 -13.52 -0.55
C LEU A 17 -5.35 -14.07 -0.25
N LEU A 18 -5.46 -14.91 0.80
CA LEU A 18 -6.74 -15.41 1.27
C LEU A 18 -7.58 -14.29 1.89
N VAL A 19 -6.95 -13.38 2.64
CA VAL A 19 -7.63 -12.19 3.18
C VAL A 19 -8.18 -11.33 2.03
N ASP A 20 -7.35 -11.02 1.04
CA ASP A 20 -7.77 -10.23 -0.13
C ASP A 20 -8.95 -10.85 -0.86
N ARG A 21 -8.91 -12.17 -1.07
CA ARG A 21 -10.00 -12.90 -1.74
C ARG A 21 -11.30 -12.81 -0.95
N ILE A 22 -11.27 -13.02 0.36
CA ILE A 22 -12.45 -12.94 1.23
C ILE A 22 -13.03 -11.53 1.20
N VAL A 23 -12.19 -10.49 1.33
CA VAL A 23 -12.61 -9.08 1.29
C VAL A 23 -13.20 -8.74 -0.08
N ALA A 24 -12.56 -9.16 -1.17
CA ALA A 24 -13.03 -8.92 -2.53
C ALA A 24 -14.40 -9.55 -2.81
N ASP A 25 -14.60 -10.81 -2.40
CA ASP A 25 -15.88 -11.49 -2.57
C ASP A 25 -16.99 -10.84 -1.73
N ALA A 26 -16.69 -10.38 -0.52
CA ALA A 26 -17.63 -9.63 0.31
C ALA A 26 -18.01 -8.27 -0.33
N ALA A 27 -17.02 -7.54 -0.85
CA ALA A 27 -17.22 -6.27 -1.52
C ALA A 27 -18.09 -6.42 -2.78
N VAL A 28 -17.79 -7.43 -3.62
CA VAL A 28 -18.56 -7.73 -4.84
C VAL A 28 -19.98 -8.17 -4.49
N ARG A 29 -20.17 -9.01 -3.46
CA ARG A 29 -21.50 -9.40 -2.99
C ARG A 29 -22.32 -8.19 -2.55
N SER A 30 -21.73 -7.29 -1.75
CA SER A 30 -22.38 -6.05 -1.30
C SER A 30 -22.70 -5.09 -2.45
N TYR A 31 -21.83 -5.00 -3.45
CA TYR A 31 -22.06 -4.23 -4.67
C TYR A 31 -23.22 -4.78 -5.51
N ARG A 32 -23.39 -6.11 -5.56
CA ARG A 32 -24.44 -6.78 -6.34
C ARG A 32 -25.82 -6.73 -5.71
N THR A 33 -25.90 -6.67 -4.38
CA THR A 33 -27.19 -6.70 -3.66
C THR A 33 -27.82 -5.31 -3.49
N LYS A 34 -27.05 -4.23 -3.60
CA LYS A 34 -27.53 -2.86 -3.41
C LYS A 34 -27.10 -1.99 -4.58
N HIS A 35 -27.98 -1.11 -5.06
CA HIS A 35 -27.61 -0.13 -6.07
C HIS A 35 -26.63 0.90 -5.47
N ARG A 36 -25.35 0.84 -5.87
CA ARG A 36 -24.30 1.76 -5.40
C ARG A 36 -24.06 2.91 -6.39
N LYS A 37 -24.15 4.15 -5.89
CA LYS A 37 -23.79 5.35 -6.66
C LYS A 37 -22.29 5.31 -7.03
N THR A 38 -21.95 5.93 -8.15
CA THR A 38 -20.55 6.02 -8.60
C THR A 38 -19.77 6.91 -7.63
N ALA A 39 -18.52 6.53 -7.30
CA ALA A 39 -17.61 7.28 -6.45
C ALA A 39 -18.12 7.56 -5.02
N VAL A 40 -19.15 6.83 -4.57
CA VAL A 40 -19.62 6.86 -3.18
C VAL A 40 -19.10 5.61 -2.49
N THR A 41 -18.35 5.80 -1.40
CA THR A 41 -17.84 4.71 -0.58
C THR A 41 -18.97 3.99 0.15
N PHE A 42 -18.79 2.70 0.36
CA PHE A 42 -19.69 1.87 1.13
C PHE A 42 -18.93 0.80 1.90
N GLY A 43 -19.31 0.61 3.16
CA GLY A 43 -18.88 -0.53 3.95
C GLY A 43 -19.64 -1.82 3.62
N PHE A 44 -19.08 -2.93 4.07
CA PHE A 44 -19.68 -4.26 3.99
C PHE A 44 -19.16 -5.14 5.13
N SER A 45 -19.98 -6.11 5.55
CA SER A 45 -19.63 -7.01 6.65
C SER A 45 -18.62 -8.06 6.18
N LEU A 46 -17.55 -8.22 6.95
CA LEU A 46 -16.57 -9.28 6.80
C LEU A 46 -16.92 -10.47 7.71
N PRO A 47 -16.50 -11.70 7.36
CA PRO A 47 -16.70 -12.85 8.22
C PRO A 47 -15.91 -12.72 9.54
N PRO A 48 -16.33 -13.40 10.61
CA PRO A 48 -15.63 -13.35 11.91
C PRO A 48 -14.15 -13.76 11.86
N THR A 49 -13.77 -14.58 10.87
CA THR A 49 -12.37 -14.97 10.61
C THR A 49 -11.45 -13.79 10.30
N LEU A 50 -12.00 -12.64 9.89
CA LEU A 50 -11.27 -11.39 9.63
C LEU A 50 -11.55 -10.33 10.71
N SER A 51 -11.77 -10.75 11.96
CA SER A 51 -11.93 -9.82 13.08
C SER A 51 -10.75 -8.86 13.17
N GLY A 52 -11.03 -7.56 13.31
CA GLY A 52 -10.01 -6.50 13.34
C GLY A 52 -9.57 -5.98 11.97
N VAL A 53 -10.03 -6.58 10.87
CA VAL A 53 -9.90 -6.00 9.51
C VAL A 53 -11.09 -5.08 9.26
N SER A 54 -10.81 -3.89 8.73
CA SER A 54 -11.85 -3.03 8.15
C SER A 54 -11.61 -2.87 6.66
N ALA A 55 -12.70 -2.76 5.90
CA ALA A 55 -12.63 -2.55 4.47
C ALA A 55 -13.83 -1.75 3.98
N GLU A 56 -13.58 -0.93 2.98
CA GLU A 56 -14.61 -0.21 2.25
C GLU A 56 -14.35 -0.26 0.76
N ALA A 57 -15.41 -0.03 -0.02
CA ALA A 57 -15.32 -0.04 -1.46
C ALA A 57 -16.06 1.12 -2.09
N ALA A 58 -15.64 1.52 -3.27
CA ALA A 58 -16.36 2.45 -4.11
C ALA A 58 -16.34 1.98 -5.57
N ARG A 59 -17.47 2.15 -6.24
CA ARG A 59 -17.62 1.79 -7.65
C ARG A 59 -17.29 2.98 -8.53
N TYR A 60 -16.38 2.79 -9.49
CA TYR A 60 -16.01 3.83 -10.46
C TYR A 60 -16.26 3.37 -11.90
N ARG A 61 -16.50 4.34 -12.78
CA ARG A 61 -16.27 4.16 -14.23
C ARG A 61 -14.78 4.38 -14.49
N ALA A 62 -14.15 3.52 -15.29
CA ALA A 62 -12.70 3.62 -15.53
C ALA A 62 -12.28 4.98 -16.12
N GLY A 63 -13.07 5.53 -17.05
CA GLY A 63 -12.81 6.86 -17.61
C GLY A 63 -12.92 8.00 -16.59
N SER A 64 -13.88 7.92 -15.66
CA SER A 64 -14.03 8.93 -14.59
C SER A 64 -12.88 8.83 -13.59
N LEU A 65 -12.52 7.63 -13.18
CA LEU A 65 -11.39 7.39 -12.28
C LEU A 65 -10.07 7.88 -12.90
N ARG A 66 -9.83 7.60 -14.19
CA ARG A 66 -8.67 8.15 -14.91
C ARG A 66 -8.68 9.67 -14.97
N ARG A 67 -9.84 10.31 -15.14
CA ARG A 67 -9.94 11.77 -15.28
C ARG A 67 -9.80 12.51 -13.95
N TYR A 68 -10.39 12.00 -12.89
CA TYR A 68 -10.56 12.73 -11.63
C TYR A 68 -9.80 12.14 -10.45
N GLY A 69 -9.27 10.92 -10.57
CA GLY A 69 -8.73 10.20 -9.43
C GLY A 69 -9.81 9.74 -8.45
N ALA A 70 -9.40 9.41 -7.23
CA ALA A 70 -10.27 9.00 -6.14
C ALA A 70 -9.61 9.22 -4.78
N THR A 71 -10.43 9.44 -3.75
CA THR A 71 -10.03 9.30 -2.35
C THR A 71 -10.87 8.19 -1.73
N ILE A 72 -10.23 7.21 -1.11
CA ILE A 72 -10.88 6.09 -0.44
C ILE A 72 -9.99 5.64 0.73
N GLY A 73 -10.55 5.58 1.93
CA GLY A 73 -9.81 5.39 3.17
C GLY A 73 -8.61 6.34 3.26
N GLU A 74 -7.46 5.73 3.46
CA GLU A 74 -6.15 6.36 3.59
C GLU A 74 -5.48 6.68 2.24
N PHE A 75 -6.12 6.34 1.13
CA PHE A 75 -5.56 6.41 -0.21
C PHE A 75 -6.07 7.62 -0.99
N SER A 76 -5.15 8.37 -1.57
CA SER A 76 -5.42 9.35 -2.62
C SER A 76 -4.83 8.84 -3.94
N VAL A 77 -5.73 8.43 -4.83
CA VAL A 77 -5.41 7.95 -6.17
C VAL A 77 -5.46 9.15 -7.12
N PRO A 78 -4.35 9.50 -7.79
CA PRO A 78 -4.32 10.67 -8.64
C PRO A 78 -5.07 10.44 -9.96
N PRO A 79 -5.39 11.52 -10.69
CA PRO A 79 -5.72 11.43 -12.11
C PRO A 79 -4.62 10.73 -12.92
N GLY A 80 -4.99 10.18 -14.07
CA GLY A 80 -4.09 9.56 -15.03
C GLY A 80 -3.98 8.05 -14.92
N ILE A 81 -4.56 7.41 -13.90
CA ILE A 81 -4.46 5.95 -13.76
C ILE A 81 -5.19 5.18 -14.87
N VAL A 82 -4.59 4.09 -15.34
CA VAL A 82 -5.12 3.28 -16.45
C VAL A 82 -5.33 1.84 -16.01
N ALA A 83 -6.53 1.31 -16.20
CA ALA A 83 -6.85 -0.09 -15.93
C ALA A 83 -6.43 -1.00 -17.10
N HIS A 84 -5.75 -2.10 -16.78
CA HIS A 84 -5.31 -3.11 -17.73
C HIS A 84 -5.67 -4.54 -17.25
N PRO A 85 -6.40 -5.34 -18.06
CA PRO A 85 -7.01 -4.97 -19.34
C PRO A 85 -8.11 -3.90 -19.15
N HIS A 86 -8.48 -3.22 -20.24
CA HIS A 86 -9.51 -2.18 -20.18
C HIS A 86 -10.85 -2.75 -19.70
N VAL A 87 -11.47 -2.08 -18.71
CA VAL A 87 -12.78 -2.43 -18.18
C VAL A 87 -13.66 -1.18 -18.08
N LYS A 88 -14.98 -1.35 -18.26
CA LYS A 88 -15.92 -0.22 -18.17
C LYS A 88 -16.08 0.30 -16.74
N ARG A 89 -16.02 -0.60 -15.75
CA ARG A 89 -16.31 -0.31 -14.34
C ARG A 89 -15.36 -1.08 -13.43
N LEU A 90 -14.94 -0.40 -12.38
CA LEU A 90 -14.03 -0.92 -11.37
C LEU A 90 -14.70 -0.84 -10.01
N LEU A 91 -14.40 -1.80 -9.15
CA LEU A 91 -14.55 -1.66 -7.71
C LEU A 91 -13.18 -1.40 -7.13
N VAL A 92 -13.02 -0.25 -6.48
CA VAL A 92 -11.82 0.11 -5.72
C VAL A 92 -12.09 -0.27 -4.28
N VAL A 93 -11.19 -1.03 -3.69
CA VAL A 93 -11.32 -1.55 -2.32
C VAL A 93 -10.14 -1.04 -1.51
N SER A 94 -10.44 -0.32 -0.42
CA SER A 94 -9.48 0.01 0.63
C SER A 94 -9.65 -1.00 1.77
N GLN A 95 -8.53 -1.46 2.31
CA GLN A 95 -8.47 -2.39 3.44
C GLN A 95 -7.50 -1.88 4.49
N ASN A 96 -7.83 -2.07 5.75
CA ASN A 96 -6.94 -1.88 6.87
C ASN A 96 -6.91 -3.19 7.66
N LEU A 97 -5.75 -3.84 7.67
CA LEU A 97 -5.60 -5.19 8.22
C LEU A 97 -5.54 -5.22 9.74
N GLY A 98 -5.35 -4.07 10.40
CA GLY A 98 -5.28 -3.98 11.86
C GLY A 98 -4.31 -5.02 12.45
N ASN A 99 -4.83 -5.91 13.30
CA ASN A 99 -4.03 -6.95 13.95
C ASN A 99 -3.49 -8.03 12.99
N LEU A 100 -4.09 -8.19 11.80
CA LEU A 100 -3.60 -9.11 10.77
C LEU A 100 -2.43 -8.54 9.97
N SER A 101 -1.93 -7.36 10.33
CA SER A 101 -0.71 -6.79 9.74
C SER A 101 0.51 -7.69 9.96
N SER A 102 0.52 -8.50 11.03
CA SER A 102 1.58 -9.47 11.33
C SER A 102 1.78 -10.53 10.25
N LEU A 103 0.78 -10.76 9.38
CA LEU A 103 0.90 -11.66 8.22
C LEU A 103 1.99 -11.20 7.23
N TYR A 104 2.32 -9.90 7.24
CA TYR A 104 3.35 -9.32 6.40
C TYR A 104 4.73 -9.29 7.06
N SER A 105 4.81 -9.47 8.38
CA SER A 105 6.08 -9.45 9.12
C SER A 105 7.00 -10.62 8.78
N SER A 106 6.46 -11.73 8.29
CA SER A 106 7.22 -12.92 7.90
C SER A 106 7.68 -12.93 6.44
N HIS A 107 7.33 -11.91 5.64
CA HIS A 107 7.82 -11.80 4.27
C HIS A 107 9.34 -11.58 4.28
N ALA A 108 10.08 -12.53 3.67
CA ALA A 108 11.55 -12.54 3.65
C ALA A 108 12.18 -11.24 3.12
N ASN A 109 11.44 -10.47 2.32
CA ASN A 109 11.90 -9.22 1.71
C ASN A 109 11.70 -7.97 2.59
N VAL A 110 11.22 -8.13 3.84
CA VAL A 110 11.21 -7.09 4.89
C VAL A 110 12.35 -7.35 5.90
N ALA A 111 13.31 -8.21 5.56
CA ALA A 111 14.45 -8.53 6.43
C ALA A 111 15.20 -7.26 6.87
N GLY A 112 15.36 -7.11 8.19
CA GLY A 112 15.99 -5.92 8.79
C GLY A 112 15.03 -4.75 9.05
N PHE A 113 13.72 -4.90 8.82
CA PHE A 113 12.71 -3.90 9.13
C PHE A 113 11.60 -4.45 10.04
N GLU A 114 11.02 -3.56 10.83
CA GLU A 114 9.86 -3.82 11.70
C GLU A 114 8.67 -2.98 11.22
N ILE A 115 7.51 -3.62 11.05
CA ILE A 115 6.24 -2.96 10.71
C ILE A 115 5.70 -2.23 11.94
N VAL A 116 5.50 -0.91 11.83
CA VAL A 116 5.06 -0.03 12.93
C VAL A 116 3.72 0.66 12.66
N SER A 117 3.01 0.25 11.61
CA SER A 117 1.65 0.68 11.30
C SER A 117 0.77 -0.50 10.95
N PRO A 118 -0.56 -0.34 10.94
CA PRO A 118 -1.42 -1.26 10.21
C PRO A 118 -0.99 -1.34 8.75
N VAL A 119 -1.11 -2.53 8.15
CA VAL A 119 -0.95 -2.75 6.71
C VAL A 119 -2.24 -2.33 6.02
N LEU A 120 -2.11 -1.43 5.06
CA LEU A 120 -3.22 -0.86 4.30
C LEU A 120 -3.20 -1.42 2.86
N GLY A 121 -4.31 -1.94 2.38
CA GLY A 121 -4.46 -2.50 1.03
C GLY A 121 -5.28 -1.61 0.12
N LEU A 122 -4.79 -1.36 -1.09
CA LEU A 122 -5.54 -0.72 -2.17
C LEU A 122 -5.59 -1.65 -3.38
N LEU A 123 -6.77 -2.18 -3.67
CA LEU A 123 -6.96 -3.20 -4.71
C LEU A 123 -8.11 -2.82 -5.65
N PHE A 124 -7.94 -3.17 -6.93
CA PHE A 124 -8.87 -2.83 -8.00
C PHE A 124 -9.44 -4.11 -8.62
N TYR A 125 -10.76 -4.18 -8.71
CA TYR A 125 -11.47 -5.34 -9.23
C TYR A 125 -12.38 -4.98 -10.39
N ASN A 126 -12.55 -5.91 -11.32
CA ASN A 126 -13.51 -5.76 -12.40
C ASN A 126 -14.94 -5.77 -11.84
N ALA A 127 -15.68 -4.68 -12.11
CA ALA A 127 -17.09 -4.54 -11.75
C ALA A 127 -18.00 -4.43 -13.00
N ALA A 128 -17.49 -4.83 -14.17
CA ALA A 128 -18.30 -5.05 -15.35
C ALA A 128 -19.31 -6.18 -15.08
N VAL A 129 -20.44 -6.14 -15.77
CA VAL A 129 -21.56 -7.08 -15.63
C VAL A 129 -21.05 -8.50 -15.89
N ALA A 130 -20.70 -9.20 -14.82
CA ALA A 130 -20.33 -10.60 -14.83
C ALA A 130 -21.46 -11.42 -14.20
N PRO A 131 -21.62 -12.71 -14.55
CA PRO A 131 -22.66 -13.57 -13.98
C PRO A 131 -22.67 -13.50 -12.44
N ARG A 132 -23.85 -13.65 -11.82
CA ARG A 132 -24.07 -13.50 -10.37
C ARG A 132 -23.11 -14.34 -9.51
N ASN A 133 -22.59 -15.44 -10.07
CA ASN A 133 -21.71 -16.43 -9.44
C ASN A 133 -20.22 -16.28 -9.80
N SER A 134 -19.82 -15.21 -10.49
CA SER A 134 -18.40 -14.97 -10.80
C SER A 134 -17.67 -14.37 -9.59
N SER A 135 -16.50 -14.93 -9.28
CA SER A 135 -15.58 -14.40 -8.26
C SER A 135 -15.06 -13.01 -8.64
N ALA A 136 -14.61 -12.25 -7.63
CA ALA A 136 -13.93 -10.99 -7.87
C ALA A 136 -12.67 -11.21 -8.72
N LYS A 137 -12.54 -10.49 -9.84
CA LYS A 137 -11.35 -10.55 -10.69
C LYS A 137 -10.52 -9.29 -10.49
N ILE A 138 -9.32 -9.44 -9.96
CA ILE A 138 -8.37 -8.33 -9.83
C ILE A 138 -8.01 -7.78 -11.21
N ILE A 139 -7.89 -6.46 -11.31
CA ILE A 139 -7.45 -5.71 -12.49
C ILE A 139 -6.20 -4.95 -12.09
N ARG A 140 -5.20 -4.91 -12.97
CA ARG A 140 -3.98 -4.14 -12.74
C ARG A 140 -4.23 -2.68 -13.11
N ILE A 141 -3.72 -1.78 -12.28
CA ILE A 141 -3.69 -0.35 -12.56
C ILE A 141 -2.25 0.05 -12.89
N LEU A 142 -2.10 0.81 -13.96
CA LEU A 142 -0.86 1.48 -14.34
C LEU A 142 -0.95 2.94 -13.90
N VAL A 143 0.06 3.40 -13.17
CA VAL A 143 0.18 4.77 -12.67
C VAL A 143 1.25 5.50 -13.48
N ALA A 144 0.83 6.42 -14.36
CA ALA A 144 1.72 7.03 -15.34
C ALA A 144 2.59 8.15 -14.74
N GLU A 145 1.97 9.16 -14.13
CA GLU A 145 2.67 10.40 -13.75
C GLU A 145 2.81 10.51 -12.23
N ASN A 146 1.70 10.87 -11.56
CA ASN A 146 1.67 11.08 -10.12
C ASN A 146 1.45 9.76 -9.39
N PRO A 147 2.17 9.49 -8.29
CA PRO A 147 1.98 8.29 -7.49
C PRO A 147 0.68 8.35 -6.67
N VAL A 148 0.15 7.17 -6.34
CA VAL A 148 -0.87 7.01 -5.30
C VAL A 148 -0.25 7.39 -3.96
N ARG A 149 -0.95 8.22 -3.20
CA ARG A 149 -0.53 8.62 -1.86
C ARG A 149 -1.25 7.79 -0.81
N VAL A 150 -0.49 7.27 0.15
CA VAL A 150 -0.98 6.50 1.29
C VAL A 150 -0.66 7.26 2.56
N ASN A 151 -1.71 7.70 3.26
CA ASN A 151 -1.58 8.49 4.47
C ASN A 151 -1.81 7.63 5.71
N PHE A 152 -0.74 7.37 6.45
CA PHE A 152 -0.82 6.66 7.72
C PHE A 152 -1.09 7.66 8.85
N SER A 153 -2.11 7.39 9.67
CA SER A 153 -2.42 8.18 10.86
C SER A 153 -1.32 8.11 11.93
N ALA A 154 -0.41 7.14 11.84
CA ALA A 154 0.65 6.92 12.82
C ALA A 154 1.77 7.94 12.69
N ASN A 155 1.93 8.76 13.73
CA ASN A 155 3.03 9.71 13.86
C ASN A 155 4.31 8.98 14.32
N THR A 156 5.00 8.33 13.40
CA THR A 156 6.29 7.67 13.66
C THR A 156 7.49 8.61 13.55
N MET A 157 7.28 9.94 13.60
CA MET A 157 8.32 10.96 13.40
C MET A 157 9.51 10.86 14.35
N ALA A 158 9.39 10.16 15.49
CA ALA A 158 10.48 9.97 16.43
C ALA A 158 11.59 9.02 15.94
N ARG A 159 11.36 8.23 14.89
CA ARG A 159 12.36 7.33 14.29
C ARG A 159 12.37 7.48 12.78
N ARG A 160 13.56 7.34 12.17
CA ARG A 160 13.67 7.25 10.71
C ARG A 160 12.81 6.07 10.23
N SER A 161 11.80 6.38 9.43
CA SER A 161 10.79 5.43 8.98
C SER A 161 10.67 5.46 7.46
N PHE A 162 10.30 4.31 6.90
CA PHE A 162 10.24 4.04 5.48
C PHE A 162 8.85 3.51 5.11
N CYS A 163 8.57 3.51 3.82
CA CYS A 163 7.40 2.89 3.24
C CYS A 163 7.77 1.52 2.72
N ALA A 164 7.09 0.50 3.22
CA ALA A 164 7.08 -0.83 2.62
C ALA A 164 5.87 -0.94 1.68
N GLY A 165 6.10 -1.33 0.44
CA GLY A 165 5.07 -1.68 -0.54
C GLY A 165 5.17 -3.16 -0.90
N PHE A 166 4.09 -3.91 -0.68
CA PHE A 166 3.92 -5.31 -1.03
C PHE A 166 3.08 -5.40 -2.30
N GLU A 167 3.73 -5.73 -3.40
CA GLU A 167 3.14 -5.68 -4.74
C GLU A 167 2.44 -6.99 -5.09
N LEU A 168 1.53 -6.94 -6.08
CA LEU A 168 0.73 -8.11 -6.48
C LEU A 168 1.54 -9.29 -7.03
N ASP A 169 2.77 -9.06 -7.46
CA ASP A 169 3.68 -10.09 -7.96
C ASP A 169 4.57 -10.69 -6.86
N GLY A 170 4.38 -10.27 -5.61
CA GLY A 170 5.16 -10.71 -4.45
C GLY A 170 6.44 -9.91 -4.21
N ASN A 171 6.74 -8.91 -5.06
CA ASN A 171 7.85 -8.01 -4.81
C ASN A 171 7.56 -7.10 -3.62
N VAL A 172 8.62 -6.81 -2.86
CA VAL A 172 8.56 -5.84 -1.76
C VAL A 172 9.52 -4.71 -2.07
N ARG A 173 9.03 -3.48 -1.91
CA ARG A 173 9.82 -2.25 -2.07
C ARG A 173 9.90 -1.50 -0.77
N ILE A 174 11.11 -1.11 -0.38
CA ILE A 174 11.36 -0.19 0.72
C ILE A 174 11.78 1.16 0.13
N THR A 175 11.10 2.22 0.51
CA THR A 175 11.33 3.58 -0.01
C THR A 175 11.27 4.61 1.10
N ASP A 176 11.96 5.73 0.94
CA ASP A 176 11.84 6.85 1.87
C ASP A 176 10.43 7.45 1.83
N ARG A 177 9.96 7.94 2.98
CA ARG A 177 8.72 8.73 3.05
C ARG A 177 8.94 10.11 2.43
N THR A 178 7.86 10.74 1.97
CA THR A 178 7.92 12.17 1.64
C THR A 178 8.26 13.00 2.87
N ALA A 179 8.68 14.26 2.68
CA ALA A 179 8.91 15.20 3.77
C ALA A 179 7.67 15.42 4.67
N SER A 180 6.46 15.20 4.13
CA SER A 180 5.20 15.25 4.87
C SER A 180 4.80 13.93 5.53
N GLY A 181 5.68 12.92 5.52
CA GLY A 181 5.41 11.60 6.09
C GLY A 181 4.45 10.72 5.28
N VAL A 182 4.23 11.01 3.99
CA VAL A 182 3.30 10.24 3.15
C VAL A 182 4.08 9.14 2.42
N CYS A 183 3.44 7.99 2.19
CA CYS A 183 3.98 6.96 1.30
C CYS A 183 3.46 7.13 -0.12
N GLU A 184 4.32 6.93 -1.10
CA GLU A 184 3.99 7.07 -2.51
C GLU A 184 4.17 5.73 -3.24
N ALA A 185 3.15 5.33 -3.99
CA ALA A 185 3.09 4.04 -4.66
C ALA A 185 2.72 4.21 -6.15
N ARG A 186 3.43 3.49 -7.01
CA ARG A 186 3.15 3.46 -8.47
C ARG A 186 2.41 2.19 -8.91
N VAL A 187 2.14 1.30 -7.97
CA VAL A 187 1.43 0.05 -8.17
C VAL A 187 0.35 -0.10 -7.11
N GLN A 188 -0.60 -1.00 -7.35
CA GLN A 188 -1.56 -1.42 -6.33
C GLN A 188 -0.98 -2.57 -5.50
N GLY A 189 -1.52 -2.77 -4.31
CA GLY A 189 -1.00 -3.76 -3.35
C GLY A 189 -1.26 -3.30 -1.93
N HIS A 190 -0.34 -3.66 -1.04
CA HIS A 190 -0.43 -3.35 0.38
C HIS A 190 0.76 -2.53 0.82
N PHE A 191 0.54 -1.70 1.83
CA PHE A 191 1.50 -0.68 2.24
C PHE A 191 1.58 -0.61 3.74
N ALA A 192 2.77 -0.39 4.27
CA ALA A 192 3.00 -0.18 5.68
C ALA A 192 4.13 0.83 5.93
N VAL A 193 4.13 1.40 7.13
CA VAL A 193 5.29 2.12 7.66
C VAL A 193 6.19 1.13 8.38
N VAL A 194 7.47 1.18 8.07
CA VAL A 194 8.49 0.34 8.70
C VAL A 194 9.64 1.16 9.27
N VAL A 195 10.33 0.61 10.26
CA VAL A 195 11.59 1.13 10.82
C VAL A 195 12.67 0.07 10.73
N ILE A 196 13.94 0.48 10.76
CA ILE A 196 15.06 -0.49 10.82
C ILE A 196 14.94 -1.28 12.12
N GLY A 197 14.84 -2.61 12.01
CA GLY A 197 14.89 -3.53 13.14
C GLY A 197 16.29 -3.54 13.74
N GLY A 198 16.39 -3.49 15.06
CA GLY A 198 17.66 -3.36 15.79
C GLY A 198 18.57 -4.59 15.63
N GLY A 199 19.26 -4.69 14.50
CA GLY A 199 20.26 -5.72 14.21
C GLY A 199 21.49 -5.11 13.55
N GLY A 200 22.46 -4.70 14.37
CA GLY A 200 23.85 -4.46 13.97
C GLY A 200 24.18 -3.04 13.52
N GLY A 201 24.75 -2.26 14.44
CA GLY A 201 25.49 -1.04 14.10
C GLY A 201 26.67 -1.38 13.19
N GLY A 202 26.55 -1.00 11.91
CA GLY A 202 27.68 -0.83 11.01
C GLY A 202 28.09 0.63 11.02
N GLY A 203 28.92 1.02 11.99
CA GLY A 203 29.61 2.31 11.96
C GLY A 203 30.63 2.30 10.83
N GLY A 204 30.28 2.97 9.73
CA GLY A 204 31.22 3.36 8.68
C GLY A 204 31.40 4.87 8.75
N THR A 205 32.36 5.32 9.56
CA THR A 205 32.90 6.67 9.50
C THR A 205 33.64 6.84 8.18
N GLY A 206 32.96 7.40 7.19
CA GLY A 206 33.62 8.02 6.04
C GLY A 206 34.00 9.43 6.40
N GLU A 207 35.23 9.63 6.88
CA GLU A 207 35.86 10.94 6.92
C GLU A 207 35.91 11.49 5.49
N ARG A 208 35.20 12.59 5.24
CA ARG A 208 35.42 13.42 4.07
C ARG A 208 36.62 14.29 4.36
N GLU A 209 37.74 13.96 3.72
CA GLU A 209 38.89 14.83 3.60
C GLU A 209 38.50 16.04 2.74
N GLU A 210 38.47 17.21 3.37
CA GLU A 210 38.22 18.51 2.77
C GLU A 210 39.47 18.93 1.99
N LYS A 211 39.45 18.74 0.67
CA LYS A 211 40.49 19.26 -0.22
C LYS A 211 40.21 20.74 -0.48
N ALA A 212 40.94 21.60 0.22
CA ALA A 212 41.01 23.02 -0.08
C ALA A 212 41.62 23.24 -1.46
N GLU A 213 40.89 23.94 -2.31
CA GLU A 213 41.31 24.47 -3.60
C GLU A 213 41.90 25.86 -3.35
N SER A 214 43.20 26.03 -3.61
CA SER A 214 43.86 27.35 -3.56
C SER A 214 44.04 27.88 -4.96
N ASP A 215 43.43 29.05 -5.15
CA ASP A 215 43.35 29.89 -6.33
C ASP A 215 44.72 30.36 -6.86
N GLY A 216 44.74 30.69 -8.15
CA GLY A 216 45.90 31.25 -8.85
C GLY A 216 46.11 32.73 -8.51
N GLY A 217 47.30 33.24 -8.81
CA GLY A 217 47.62 34.66 -8.61
C GLY A 217 48.99 35.03 -9.16
N ASP A 218 48.98 35.39 -10.44
CA ASP A 218 50.05 36.02 -11.22
C ASP A 218 50.44 37.40 -10.64
N GLY A 219 51.70 37.80 -10.80
CA GLY A 219 52.21 39.04 -10.21
C GLY A 219 53.71 39.25 -10.39
N ALA A 220 54.14 39.42 -11.65
CA ALA A 220 55.45 39.95 -11.98
C ALA A 220 55.47 41.47 -11.80
N GLU A 221 56.36 41.99 -10.95
CA GLU A 221 56.84 43.37 -11.07
C GLU A 221 58.29 43.45 -10.52
N GLY A 222 59.22 43.81 -11.40
CA GLY A 222 60.60 44.11 -11.02
C GLY A 222 60.75 45.54 -10.53
N VAL A 223 61.89 45.83 -9.88
CA VAL A 223 62.76 47.02 -10.08
C VAL A 223 63.77 47.15 -8.91
N ARG A 224 65.03 47.41 -9.32
CA ARG A 224 66.19 48.04 -8.64
C ARG A 224 67.10 47.20 -7.72
N GLY A 225 68.35 47.13 -8.20
CA GLY A 225 69.59 46.82 -7.50
C GLY A 225 70.69 46.62 -8.52
#